data_AF-A0A4R7S385-F1
#
_entry.id   AF-A0A4R7S385-F1
#
_cell.length_a   1.000
_cell.length_b   1.000
_cell.length_c   1.000
_cell.angle_alpha   90.00
_cell.angle_beta   90.00
_cell.angle_gamma   90.00
#
_symmetry.space_group_name_H-M   'P 1'
#
loop_
_entity.id
_entity.type
_entity.pdbx_description
1 polymer ?
#
loop_
_entity_poly.entity_id
_entity_poly.type
_entity_poly.pdbx_seq_one_letter_code
_entity_poly.pdbx_strand_id
1 'polypeptide(L)'
;MSVRLARFEMPNRLVRNEATATDTYAQFSAEPFDKGYGHTIGNSLRRVLLSSLEGAAITSVKIRGAEHEFSTLPGVLEDVVQIVLNLKKVRFKHHSESKEARLLSITVEKDGVVTAGDIKEDNHYEVINKDLVICNLDRKTKFECEFEVRVGRGFSTWEENKRADTPIGVIPIDSIYSPVTRVKYGVENTRVGQNTDYDKLVLDVWTDGRIAPSDALLQAASILRHHLDVFVNYDDKAIEFEAAPEAQTEENSELRKLLNMSVNEIELSVRAANCLNNANITSVGQLAMKTEAEMLRYRNFGKKSLTEIKEKLAELGLSLGMKFDSSLLEPTSGGSSLLARSSMIADDDDEADAAGFASLIDSHLPDGDDDE
;
A
#
# COMPACT_ATOMS: atom_id res chain seq x y z
N MET A 1 -30.51 -23.70 -11.67
CA MET A 1 -30.16 -23.90 -10.25
C MET A 1 -28.84 -23.20 -10.03
N SER A 2 -28.80 -22.18 -9.17
CA SER A 2 -27.56 -21.53 -8.75
C SER A 2 -26.73 -22.54 -7.95
N VAL A 3 -25.42 -22.57 -8.20
CA VAL A 3 -24.48 -23.37 -7.41
C VAL A 3 -24.03 -22.48 -6.26
N ARG A 4 -24.24 -22.94 -5.02
CA ARG A 4 -23.73 -22.26 -3.83
C ARG A 4 -22.35 -22.79 -3.48
N LEU A 5 -21.38 -21.88 -3.39
CA LEU A 5 -20.01 -22.20 -2.98
C LEU A 5 -19.81 -21.85 -1.51
N ALA A 6 -18.96 -22.63 -0.85
CA ALA A 6 -18.48 -22.32 0.49
C ALA A 6 -17.81 -20.94 0.52
N ARG A 7 -17.92 -20.26 1.66
CA ARG A 7 -17.32 -18.94 1.88
C ARG A 7 -15.80 -19.00 1.71
N PHE A 8 -15.27 -18.04 0.97
CA PHE A 8 -13.86 -17.69 0.97
C PHE A 8 -13.62 -16.50 1.89
N GLU A 9 -12.51 -16.50 2.62
CA GLU A 9 -12.07 -15.27 3.31
C GLU A 9 -11.45 -14.33 2.28
N MET A 10 -12.08 -13.15 2.15
CA MET A 10 -11.67 -12.11 1.23
C MET A 10 -10.93 -11.01 2.01
N PRO A 11 -9.89 -10.39 1.42
CA PRO A 11 -9.20 -9.29 2.06
C PRO A 11 -10.11 -8.06 2.13
N ASN A 12 -10.25 -7.49 3.32
CA ASN A 12 -11.16 -6.36 3.56
C ASN A 12 -10.59 -5.02 3.10
N ARG A 13 -9.25 -4.88 3.03
CA ARG A 13 -8.59 -3.63 2.68
C ARG A 13 -7.21 -3.87 2.09
N LEU A 14 -6.86 -3.05 1.10
CA LEU A 14 -5.48 -2.87 0.65
C LEU A 14 -4.80 -1.81 1.51
N VAL A 15 -3.70 -2.16 2.17
CA VAL A 15 -2.89 -1.24 2.98
C VAL A 15 -1.65 -0.86 2.19
N ARG A 16 -1.42 0.44 2.01
CA ARG A 16 -0.18 0.99 1.46
C ARG A 16 0.77 1.28 2.62
N ASN A 17 2.01 0.82 2.52
CA ASN A 17 3.05 1.18 3.49
C ASN A 17 3.54 2.61 3.18
N GLU A 18 3.06 3.60 3.92
CA GLU A 18 3.43 5.00 3.73
C GLU A 18 4.87 5.30 4.16
N ALA A 19 5.44 4.51 5.09
CA ALA A 19 6.79 4.75 5.60
C ALA A 19 7.89 4.50 4.56
N THR A 20 7.65 3.59 3.62
CA THR A 20 8.61 3.24 2.56
C THR A 20 8.21 3.78 1.18
N ALA A 21 7.05 4.44 1.08
CA ALA A 21 6.53 4.90 -0.19
C ALA A 21 7.28 6.12 -0.73
N THR A 22 7.62 6.06 -2.01
CA THR A 22 8.12 7.17 -2.81
C THR A 22 7.24 7.36 -4.06
N ASP A 23 7.55 8.35 -4.90
CA ASP A 23 6.81 8.57 -6.14
C ASP A 23 6.99 7.42 -7.16
N THR A 24 8.08 6.66 -7.05
CA THR A 24 8.45 5.58 -7.97
C THR A 24 8.41 4.20 -7.32
N TYR A 25 8.12 4.10 -6.02
CA TYR A 25 8.05 2.82 -5.31
C TYR A 25 6.93 2.84 -4.25
N ALA A 26 6.17 1.76 -4.19
CA ALA A 26 5.26 1.52 -3.07
C ALA A 26 5.16 0.03 -2.75
N GLN A 27 5.00 -0.25 -1.46
CA GLN A 27 4.66 -1.56 -0.95
C GLN A 27 3.19 -1.60 -0.54
N PHE A 28 2.49 -2.65 -0.96
CA PHE A 28 1.09 -2.91 -0.66
C PHE A 28 0.96 -4.24 0.07
N SER A 29 0.08 -4.30 1.05
CA SER A 29 -0.29 -5.55 1.71
C SER A 29 -1.80 -5.75 1.71
N ALA A 30 -2.23 -6.98 1.43
CA ALA A 30 -3.62 -7.39 1.49
C ALA A 30 -3.75 -8.71 2.25
N GLU A 31 -4.68 -8.72 3.21
CA GLU A 31 -5.01 -9.86 4.07
C GLU A 31 -6.46 -9.74 4.58
N PRO A 32 -7.12 -10.86 4.95
CA PRO A 32 -6.67 -12.24 4.77
C PRO A 32 -7.03 -12.82 3.39
N PHE A 33 -6.20 -13.71 2.87
CA PHE A 33 -6.54 -14.58 1.74
C PHE A 33 -6.60 -16.03 2.19
N ASP A 34 -7.46 -16.83 1.57
CA ASP A 34 -7.38 -18.28 1.72
C ASP A 34 -6.04 -18.84 1.22
N LYS A 35 -5.64 -19.97 1.80
CA LYS A 35 -4.37 -20.63 1.51
C LYS A 35 -4.18 -20.86 0.00
N GLY A 36 -3.09 -20.35 -0.55
CA GLY A 36 -2.73 -20.46 -1.96
C GLY A 36 -3.28 -19.33 -2.85
N TYR A 37 -4.28 -18.57 -2.40
CA TYR A 37 -4.75 -17.40 -3.15
C TYR A 37 -3.73 -16.26 -3.13
N GLY A 38 -2.90 -16.13 -2.10
CA GLY A 38 -1.82 -15.15 -2.07
C GLY A 38 -0.87 -15.31 -3.26
N HIS A 39 -0.46 -16.55 -3.56
CA HIS A 39 0.38 -16.85 -4.72
C HIS A 39 -0.33 -16.61 -6.05
N THR A 40 -1.61 -16.99 -6.14
CA THR A 40 -2.41 -16.88 -7.36
C THR A 40 -2.62 -15.41 -7.75
N ILE A 41 -3.04 -14.58 -6.80
CA ILE A 41 -3.28 -13.16 -7.00
C ILE A 41 -1.95 -12.42 -7.19
N GLY A 42 -0.94 -12.69 -6.35
CA GLY A 42 0.37 -12.07 -6.43
C GLY A 42 1.07 -12.29 -7.78
N ASN A 43 1.09 -13.54 -8.26
CA ASN A 43 1.70 -13.85 -9.56
C ASN A 43 0.90 -13.25 -10.72
N SER A 44 -0.44 -13.27 -10.66
CA SER A 44 -1.30 -12.71 -11.70
C SER A 44 -1.11 -11.19 -11.83
N LEU A 45 -1.16 -10.46 -10.71
CA LEU A 45 -0.92 -9.02 -10.69
C LEU A 45 0.49 -8.69 -11.18
N ARG A 46 1.52 -9.43 -10.75
CA ARG A 46 2.89 -9.25 -11.23
C ARG A 46 3.01 -9.35 -12.74
N ARG A 47 2.33 -10.32 -13.36
CA ARG A 47 2.35 -10.48 -14.83
C ARG A 47 1.70 -9.28 -15.52
N VAL A 48 0.50 -8.89 -15.10
CA VAL A 48 -0.25 -7.78 -15.70
C VAL A 48 0.48 -6.45 -15.55
N LEU A 49 1.05 -6.19 -14.36
CA LEU A 49 1.84 -4.98 -14.09
C LEU A 49 3.04 -4.84 -15.04
N LEU A 50 3.73 -5.94 -15.35
CA LEU A 50 4.92 -5.91 -16.21
C LEU A 50 4.58 -5.85 -17.71
N SER A 51 3.46 -6.43 -18.14
CA SER A 51 3.14 -6.59 -19.57
C SER A 51 2.09 -5.64 -20.12
N SER A 52 1.05 -5.31 -19.36
CA SER A 52 -0.23 -4.87 -19.95
C SER A 52 -0.55 -3.40 -19.74
N LEU A 53 0.24 -2.70 -18.92
CA LEU A 53 0.07 -1.26 -18.74
C LEU A 53 0.49 -0.48 -19.99
N GLU A 54 -0.26 0.58 -20.26
CA GLU A 54 0.01 1.46 -21.39
C GLU A 54 1.12 2.46 -21.03
N GLY A 55 1.97 2.75 -22.01
CA GLY A 55 2.96 3.81 -21.90
C GLY A 55 3.41 4.31 -23.26
N ALA A 56 4.14 5.41 -23.26
CA ALA A 56 4.62 6.07 -24.47
C ALA A 56 6.12 5.81 -24.69
N ALA A 57 6.51 5.47 -25.91
CA ALA A 57 7.89 5.21 -26.29
C ALA A 57 8.19 5.66 -27.72
N ILE A 58 9.47 5.85 -28.02
CA ILE A 58 9.95 6.19 -29.36
C ILE A 58 9.93 4.92 -30.22
N THR A 59 9.34 5.01 -31.42
CA THR A 59 9.23 3.90 -32.38
C THR A 59 10.17 4.03 -33.57
N SER A 60 10.45 5.27 -33.98
CA SER A 60 11.37 5.55 -35.08
C SER A 60 12.12 6.85 -34.84
N VAL A 61 13.33 6.93 -35.38
CA VAL A 61 14.24 8.07 -35.25
C VAL A 61 14.81 8.41 -36.63
N LYS A 62 14.90 9.69 -36.94
CA LYS A 62 15.52 10.24 -38.13
C LYS A 62 16.50 11.33 -37.71
N ILE A 63 17.79 11.08 -37.90
CA ILE A 63 18.85 12.01 -37.51
C ILE A 63 19.43 12.63 -38.77
N ARG A 64 19.54 13.96 -38.81
CA ARG A 64 20.09 14.64 -39.98
C ARG A 64 21.58 14.29 -40.14
N GLY A 65 21.93 13.79 -41.32
CA GLY A 65 23.30 13.35 -41.63
C GLY A 65 23.58 11.88 -41.35
N ALA A 66 22.61 11.14 -40.78
CA ALA A 66 22.68 9.69 -40.62
C ALA A 66 21.74 9.01 -41.62
N GLU A 67 22.28 8.19 -42.53
CA GLU A 67 21.47 7.38 -43.45
C GLU A 67 21.03 6.05 -42.83
N HIS A 68 21.81 5.55 -41.88
CA HIS A 68 21.61 4.29 -41.16
C HIS A 68 22.20 4.36 -39.74
N GLU A 69 21.86 3.38 -38.91
CA GLU A 69 22.22 3.29 -37.50
C GLU A 69 23.73 3.13 -37.24
N PHE A 70 24.48 2.55 -38.18
CA PHE A 70 25.93 2.35 -38.06
C PHE A 70 26.77 3.57 -38.49
N SER A 71 26.14 4.72 -38.72
CA SER A 71 26.85 5.92 -39.18
C SER A 71 27.42 6.72 -38.00
N THR A 72 28.37 7.58 -38.32
CA THR A 72 28.94 8.56 -37.38
C THR A 72 28.60 9.95 -37.86
N LEU A 73 28.40 10.88 -36.92
CA LEU A 73 28.03 12.26 -37.22
C LEU A 73 29.23 13.18 -36.97
N PRO A 74 29.66 13.97 -37.96
CA PRO A 74 30.73 14.95 -37.75
C PRO A 74 30.35 15.93 -36.64
N GLY A 75 31.20 16.03 -35.63
CA GLY A 75 31.02 16.96 -34.51
C GLY A 75 30.15 16.46 -33.36
N VAL A 76 29.77 15.18 -33.37
CA VAL A 76 29.14 14.47 -32.26
C VAL A 76 30.13 13.43 -31.72
N LEU A 77 30.25 13.35 -30.40
CA LEU A 77 31.20 12.44 -29.74
C LEU A 77 30.73 10.98 -29.79
N GLU A 78 29.42 10.74 -29.67
CA GLU A 78 28.79 9.43 -29.74
C GLU A 78 28.46 9.01 -31.18
N ASP A 79 28.44 7.69 -31.42
CA ASP A 79 27.91 7.12 -32.66
C ASP A 79 26.36 7.10 -32.67
N VAL A 80 25.77 6.88 -33.86
CA VAL A 80 24.30 6.88 -33.99
C VAL A 80 23.66 5.75 -33.19
N VAL A 81 24.34 4.60 -33.03
CA VAL A 81 23.87 3.49 -32.20
C VAL A 81 23.70 3.93 -30.74
N GLN A 82 24.70 4.59 -30.17
CA GLN A 82 24.67 5.07 -28.80
C GLN A 82 23.62 6.16 -28.60
N ILE A 83 23.44 7.04 -29.58
CA ILE A 83 22.35 8.04 -29.58
C ILE A 83 20.99 7.34 -29.52
N VAL A 84 20.78 6.33 -30.38
CA VAL A 84 19.54 5.53 -30.39
C VAL A 84 19.31 4.81 -29.05
N LEU A 85 20.36 4.23 -28.46
CA LEU A 85 20.28 3.60 -27.13
C LEU A 85 19.93 4.58 -26.02
N ASN A 86 20.41 5.82 -26.11
CA ASN A 86 20.06 6.88 -25.15
C ASN A 86 18.64 7.38 -25.37
N LEU A 87 18.19 7.54 -26.62
CA LEU A 87 16.81 7.88 -26.95
C LEU A 87 15.81 6.84 -26.42
N LYS A 88 16.14 5.53 -26.48
CA LYS A 88 15.32 4.46 -25.87
C LYS A 88 15.08 4.64 -24.36
N LYS A 89 15.95 5.35 -23.65
CA LYS A 89 15.83 5.59 -22.20
C LYS A 89 14.96 6.81 -21.87
N VAL A 90 14.56 7.62 -22.86
CA VAL A 90 13.70 8.78 -22.65
C VAL A 90 12.31 8.31 -22.20
N ARG A 91 11.76 8.97 -21.18
CA ARG A 91 10.48 8.64 -20.57
C ARG A 91 9.44 9.69 -20.90
N PHE A 92 8.41 9.26 -21.63
CA PHE A 92 7.29 10.10 -22.00
C PHE A 92 6.07 9.75 -21.16
N LYS A 93 5.45 10.77 -20.57
CA LYS A 93 4.12 10.71 -19.99
C LYS A 93 3.13 11.27 -21.00
N HIS A 94 2.07 10.52 -21.26
CA HIS A 94 1.03 10.92 -22.19
C HIS A 94 -0.16 11.51 -21.43
N HIS A 95 -0.63 12.68 -21.85
CA HIS A 95 -1.75 13.40 -21.22
C HIS A 95 -3.02 13.43 -22.08
N SER A 96 -2.92 13.06 -23.36
CA SER A 96 -4.07 13.14 -24.27
C SER A 96 -4.99 11.93 -24.13
N GLU A 97 -6.27 12.15 -24.42
CA GLU A 97 -7.22 11.06 -24.70
C GLU A 97 -6.96 10.45 -26.08
N SER A 98 -6.44 11.25 -27.02
CA SER A 98 -6.05 10.79 -28.35
C SER A 98 -4.68 10.10 -28.30
N LYS A 99 -4.69 8.76 -28.38
CA LYS A 99 -3.50 7.89 -28.45
C LYS A 99 -2.78 7.94 -29.81
N GLU A 100 -2.77 9.11 -30.44
CA GLU A 100 -2.20 9.28 -31.77
C GLU A 100 -0.67 9.34 -31.73
N ALA A 101 -0.07 8.78 -32.79
CA ALA A 101 1.36 8.88 -33.01
C ALA A 101 1.74 10.34 -33.30
N ARG A 102 2.80 10.84 -32.67
CA ARG A 102 3.25 12.22 -32.84
C ARG A 102 4.73 12.26 -33.17
N LEU A 103 5.09 13.17 -34.08
CA LEU A 103 6.47 13.44 -34.43
C LEU A 103 7.00 14.57 -33.54
N LEU A 104 8.01 14.27 -32.74
CA LEU A 104 8.73 15.23 -31.92
C LEU A 104 10.11 15.48 -32.52
N SER A 105 10.74 16.60 -32.14
CA SER A 105 12.06 16.95 -32.65
C SER A 105 12.94 17.61 -31.60
N ILE A 106 14.24 17.40 -31.74
CA ILE A 106 15.31 18.14 -31.07
C ILE A 106 16.00 18.96 -32.15
N THR A 107 16.14 20.26 -31.90
CA THR A 107 16.88 21.17 -32.78
C THR A 107 17.74 22.06 -31.89
N VAL A 108 19.03 21.77 -31.82
CA VAL A 108 19.98 22.53 -31.00
C VAL A 108 21.20 22.92 -31.81
N GLU A 109 21.73 24.10 -31.52
CA GLU A 109 22.99 24.59 -32.06
C GLU A 109 23.82 25.15 -30.91
N LYS A 110 24.56 24.26 -30.24
CA LYS A 110 25.39 24.59 -29.08
C LYS A 110 26.63 23.73 -29.08
N ASP A 111 27.59 24.14 -28.26
CA ASP A 111 28.73 23.33 -27.87
C ASP A 111 28.40 22.65 -26.52
N GLY A 112 28.73 21.38 -26.37
CA GLY A 112 28.46 20.60 -25.14
C GLY A 112 27.26 19.65 -25.19
N VAL A 113 26.70 19.36 -24.01
CA VAL A 113 25.76 18.25 -23.76
C VAL A 113 24.36 18.55 -24.33
N VAL A 114 23.81 17.61 -25.09
CA VAL A 114 22.40 17.56 -25.52
C VAL A 114 21.64 16.62 -24.59
N THR A 115 20.56 17.12 -24.01
CA THR A 115 19.75 16.40 -23.02
C THR A 115 18.33 16.19 -23.52
N ALA A 116 17.58 15.29 -22.87
CA ALA A 116 16.16 15.08 -23.17
C ALA A 116 15.31 16.34 -22.86
N GLY A 117 15.79 17.27 -22.03
CA GLY A 117 15.17 18.57 -21.83
C GLY A 117 15.23 19.50 -23.05
N ASP A 118 16.10 19.21 -24.03
CA ASP A 118 16.18 19.96 -25.29
C ASP A 118 15.13 19.49 -26.34
N ILE A 119 14.30 18.50 -26.00
CA ILE A 119 13.16 18.07 -26.83
C ILE A 119 12.12 19.18 -26.85
N LYS A 120 11.63 19.54 -28.05
CA LYS A 120 10.55 20.53 -28.17
C LYS A 120 9.30 20.02 -27.45
N GLU A 121 8.82 20.81 -26.50
CA GLU A 121 7.64 20.47 -25.71
C GLU A 121 6.40 20.37 -26.61
N ASP A 122 5.60 19.32 -26.39
CA ASP A 122 4.30 19.11 -27.03
C ASP A 122 3.24 19.01 -25.92
N ASN A 123 2.01 19.42 -26.21
CA ASN A 123 0.94 19.43 -25.20
C ASN A 123 0.47 18.02 -24.80
N HIS A 124 0.76 16.99 -25.61
CA HIS A 124 0.26 15.62 -25.41
C HIS A 124 1.31 14.72 -24.75
N TYR A 125 2.59 15.03 -24.90
CA TYR A 125 3.71 14.23 -24.41
C TYR A 125 4.66 15.08 -23.57
N GLU A 126 4.81 14.70 -22.31
CA GLU A 126 5.72 15.32 -21.36
C GLU A 126 6.95 14.43 -21.15
N VAL A 127 8.14 15.01 -21.22
CA VAL A 127 9.40 14.32 -20.90
C VAL A 127 9.63 14.37 -19.39
N ILE A 128 9.71 13.21 -18.76
CA ILE A 128 9.89 13.08 -17.29
C ILE A 128 11.36 13.23 -16.89
N ASN A 129 12.27 12.56 -17.59
CA ASN A 129 13.71 12.57 -17.30
C ASN A 129 14.46 13.57 -18.18
N LYS A 130 14.20 14.88 -17.97
CA LYS A 130 14.80 15.97 -18.75
C LYS A 130 16.33 16.05 -18.66
N ASP A 131 16.90 15.51 -17.60
CA ASP A 131 18.35 15.46 -17.30
C ASP A 131 19.10 14.38 -18.10
N LEU A 132 18.39 13.45 -18.75
CA LEU A 132 19.01 12.37 -19.49
C LEU A 132 19.86 12.91 -20.66
N VAL A 133 21.15 12.57 -20.67
CA VAL A 133 22.07 12.88 -21.77
C VAL A 133 21.76 12.02 -22.99
N ILE A 134 21.59 12.68 -24.14
CA ILE A 134 21.38 12.03 -25.43
C ILE A 134 22.73 11.89 -26.15
N CYS A 135 23.45 13.00 -26.31
CA CYS A 135 24.78 13.05 -26.93
C CYS A 135 25.55 14.31 -26.52
N ASN A 136 26.82 14.36 -26.87
CA ASN A 136 27.73 15.47 -26.63
C ASN A 136 28.27 16.01 -27.97
N LEU A 137 28.20 17.33 -28.14
CA LEU A 137 28.72 18.02 -29.32
C LEU A 137 30.15 18.50 -29.02
N ASP A 138 31.10 18.21 -29.90
CA ASP A 138 32.53 18.52 -29.73
C ASP A 138 32.88 20.01 -29.96
N ARG A 139 32.00 20.69 -30.69
CA ARG A 139 32.10 22.06 -31.15
C ARG A 139 30.69 22.58 -31.39
N LYS A 140 30.57 23.87 -31.69
CA LYS A 140 29.29 24.46 -32.11
C LYS A 140 28.80 23.87 -33.44
N THR A 141 28.00 22.81 -33.34
CA THR A 141 27.41 22.06 -34.47
C THR A 141 25.90 22.05 -34.32
N LYS A 142 25.19 22.09 -35.45
CA LYS A 142 23.73 21.97 -35.44
C LYS A 142 23.34 20.48 -35.37
N PHE A 143 22.65 20.09 -34.31
CA PHE A 143 22.07 18.77 -34.15
C PHE A 143 20.56 18.82 -34.38
N GLU A 144 20.10 18.04 -35.37
CA GLU A 144 18.70 17.91 -35.74
C GLU A 144 18.31 16.44 -35.73
N CYS A 145 17.33 16.12 -34.89
CA CYS A 145 16.80 14.77 -34.72
C CYS A 145 15.27 14.85 -34.66
N GLU A 146 14.60 14.05 -35.48
CA GLU A 146 13.15 13.87 -35.47
C GLU A 146 12.86 12.45 -35.01
N PHE A 147 11.82 12.24 -34.22
CA PHE A 147 11.44 10.90 -33.78
C PHE A 147 9.94 10.81 -33.56
N GLU A 148 9.40 9.61 -33.78
CA GLU A 148 8.00 9.31 -33.60
C GLU A 148 7.76 8.68 -32.23
N VAL A 149 6.84 9.25 -31.46
CA VAL A 149 6.38 8.71 -30.17
C VAL A 149 4.99 8.12 -30.34
N ARG A 150 4.82 6.90 -29.82
CA ARG A 150 3.55 6.17 -29.86
C ARG A 150 3.20 5.64 -28.48
N VAL A 151 1.90 5.50 -28.22
CA VAL A 151 1.37 4.78 -27.06
C VAL A 151 1.21 3.31 -27.43
N GLY A 152 1.74 2.43 -26.59
CA GLY A 152 1.68 0.99 -26.77
C GLY A 152 1.63 0.26 -25.44
N ARG A 153 1.76 -1.06 -25.48
CA ARG A 153 1.80 -1.94 -24.30
C ARG A 153 2.97 -2.90 -24.42
N GLY A 154 3.57 -3.25 -23.28
CA GLY A 154 4.67 -4.19 -23.22
C GLY A 154 5.89 -3.73 -24.01
N PHE A 155 6.26 -4.53 -25.01
CA PHE A 155 7.45 -4.36 -25.84
C PHE A 155 7.08 -4.56 -27.31
N SER A 156 7.66 -3.75 -28.19
CA SER A 156 7.54 -3.93 -29.64
C SER A 156 8.92 -3.86 -30.28
N THR A 157 9.16 -4.76 -31.23
CA THR A 157 10.45 -4.86 -31.93
C THR A 157 10.55 -3.79 -33.02
N TRP A 158 11.77 -3.51 -33.45
CA TRP A 158 12.01 -2.63 -34.61
C TRP A 158 11.30 -3.12 -35.88
N GLU A 159 11.11 -4.43 -36.07
CA GLU A 159 10.39 -5.00 -37.22
C GLU A 159 8.90 -4.64 -37.20
N GLU A 160 8.26 -4.74 -36.05
CA GLU A 160 6.85 -4.37 -35.86
C GLU A 160 6.62 -2.86 -36.03
N ASN A 161 7.60 -2.06 -35.63
CA ASN A 161 7.57 -0.60 -35.79
C ASN A 161 7.85 -0.15 -37.24
N LYS A 162 8.46 -1.01 -38.06
CA LYS A 162 8.81 -0.69 -39.45
C LYS A 162 7.57 -0.68 -40.33
N ARG A 163 7.33 0.45 -41.00
CA ARG A 163 6.25 0.56 -42.00
C ARG A 163 6.78 0.25 -43.40
N ALA A 164 5.91 -0.26 -44.28
CA ALA A 164 6.29 -0.60 -45.65
C ALA A 164 6.72 0.63 -46.48
N ASP A 165 6.24 1.81 -46.10
CA ASP A 165 6.49 3.12 -46.75
C ASP A 165 7.57 3.95 -46.02
N THR A 166 8.35 3.34 -45.13
CA THR A 166 9.37 4.05 -44.34
C THR A 166 10.45 4.67 -45.26
N PRO A 167 10.64 6.00 -45.26
CA PRO A 167 11.66 6.65 -46.07
C PRO A 167 13.09 6.25 -45.66
N ILE A 168 14.02 6.39 -46.59
CA ILE A 168 15.46 6.22 -46.33
C ILE A 168 15.90 7.24 -45.26
N GLY A 169 16.73 6.80 -44.30
CA GLY A 169 17.19 7.62 -43.17
C GLY A 169 16.29 7.60 -41.94
N VAL A 170 15.14 6.93 -41.99
CA VAL A 170 14.33 6.64 -40.79
C VAL A 170 14.73 5.29 -40.23
N ILE A 171 15.21 5.30 -38.99
CA ILE A 171 15.70 4.14 -38.25
C ILE A 171 14.58 3.70 -37.30
N PRO A 172 13.89 2.58 -37.56
CA PRO A 172 12.95 2.00 -36.59
C PRO A 172 13.74 1.42 -35.42
N ILE A 173 13.20 1.57 -34.20
CA ILE A 173 13.87 1.13 -32.98
C ILE A 173 12.91 0.30 -32.14
N ASP A 174 13.44 -0.58 -31.29
CA ASP A 174 12.60 -1.29 -30.33
C ASP A 174 12.03 -0.33 -29.28
N SER A 175 10.78 -0.57 -28.90
CA SER A 175 10.03 0.32 -28.02
C SER A 175 9.62 -0.40 -26.73
N ILE A 176 10.02 0.19 -25.61
CA ILE A 176 9.65 -0.26 -24.26
C ILE A 176 8.55 0.64 -23.74
N TYR A 177 7.31 0.15 -23.78
CA TYR A 177 6.14 0.91 -23.35
C TYR A 177 5.88 0.76 -21.85
N SER A 178 6.29 -0.37 -21.25
CA SER A 178 5.96 -0.68 -19.85
C SER A 178 6.53 0.37 -18.87
N PRO A 179 5.66 1.04 -18.08
CA PRO A 179 6.09 2.04 -17.10
C PRO A 179 6.52 1.40 -15.76
N VAL A 180 6.33 0.09 -15.60
CA VAL A 180 6.74 -0.68 -14.40
C VAL A 180 8.06 -1.37 -14.69
N THR A 181 9.06 -1.08 -13.87
CA THR A 181 10.42 -1.62 -14.05
C THR A 181 10.63 -2.93 -13.30
N ARG A 182 10.01 -3.05 -12.12
CA ARG A 182 10.17 -4.21 -11.25
C ARG A 182 8.91 -4.43 -10.42
N VAL A 183 8.59 -5.69 -10.20
CA VAL A 183 7.57 -6.13 -9.25
C VAL A 183 8.08 -7.35 -8.50
N LYS A 184 7.98 -7.29 -7.17
CA LYS A 184 8.26 -8.40 -6.26
C LYS A 184 7.00 -8.66 -5.45
N TYR A 185 6.68 -9.92 -5.21
CA TYR A 185 5.64 -10.28 -4.25
C TYR A 185 6.18 -11.33 -3.27
N GLY A 186 5.65 -11.31 -2.06
CA GLY A 186 5.85 -12.29 -1.01
C GLY A 186 4.51 -12.70 -0.43
N VAL A 187 4.42 -13.94 0.03
CA VAL A 187 3.26 -14.45 0.75
C VAL A 187 3.74 -14.83 2.15
N GLU A 188 3.09 -14.26 3.15
CA GLU A 188 3.33 -14.51 4.57
C GLU A 188 2.09 -15.18 5.18
N ASN A 189 2.25 -15.90 6.29
CA ASN A 189 1.09 -16.46 7.00
C ASN A 189 0.46 -15.38 7.89
N THR A 190 -0.86 -15.32 7.92
CA THR A 190 -1.63 -14.42 8.78
C THR A 190 -2.67 -15.22 9.58
N ARG A 191 -2.99 -14.71 10.78
CA ARG A 191 -3.92 -15.34 11.70
C ARG A 191 -5.25 -14.62 11.67
N VAL A 192 -6.33 -15.36 11.45
CA VAL A 192 -7.71 -14.87 11.56
C VAL A 192 -8.43 -15.71 12.62
N GLY A 193 -8.76 -15.07 13.75
CA GLY A 193 -9.36 -15.77 14.90
C GLY A 193 -8.44 -16.86 15.45
N GLN A 194 -8.87 -18.12 15.37
CA GLN A 194 -8.09 -19.28 15.83
C GLN A 194 -7.25 -19.94 14.72
N ASN A 195 -7.49 -19.61 13.45
CA ASN A 195 -6.80 -20.22 12.32
C ASN A 195 -5.58 -19.39 11.90
N THR A 196 -4.42 -20.03 11.75
CA THR A 196 -3.14 -19.41 11.40
C THR A 196 -2.70 -19.60 9.94
N ASP A 197 -3.53 -20.27 9.15
CA ASP A 197 -3.15 -20.81 7.83
C ASP A 197 -3.59 -19.92 6.66
N TYR A 198 -3.98 -18.67 6.93
CA TYR A 198 -4.34 -17.70 5.90
C TYR A 198 -3.10 -17.05 5.30
N ASP A 199 -3.22 -16.60 4.06
CA ASP A 199 -2.16 -15.92 3.32
C ASP A 199 -2.31 -14.40 3.48
N LYS A 200 -1.18 -13.72 3.67
CA LYS A 200 -1.00 -12.27 3.52
C LYS A 200 -0.12 -12.03 2.31
N LEU A 201 -0.65 -11.30 1.33
CA LEU A 201 0.10 -10.92 0.14
C LEU A 201 0.79 -9.58 0.39
N VAL A 202 2.12 -9.55 0.25
CA VAL A 202 2.92 -8.33 0.21
C VAL A 202 3.43 -8.12 -1.22
N LEU A 203 3.14 -6.96 -1.81
CA LEU A 203 3.46 -6.61 -3.18
C LEU A 203 4.28 -5.32 -3.21
N ASP A 204 5.51 -5.43 -3.71
CA ASP A 204 6.42 -4.32 -3.95
C ASP A 204 6.40 -3.94 -5.44
N VAL A 205 6.07 -2.69 -5.75
CA VAL A 205 5.95 -2.18 -7.13
C VAL A 205 6.90 -1.01 -7.36
N TRP A 206 7.75 -1.09 -8.38
CA TRP A 206 8.64 -0.01 -8.82
C TRP A 206 8.24 0.49 -10.22
N THR A 207 7.97 1.78 -10.33
CA THR A 207 7.65 2.48 -11.58
C THR A 207 8.79 3.38 -12.03
N ASP A 208 8.73 3.85 -13.26
CA ASP A 208 9.73 4.75 -13.86
C ASP A 208 9.35 6.24 -13.75
N GLY A 209 8.28 6.56 -13.01
CA GLY A 209 7.75 7.91 -12.82
C GLY A 209 6.70 8.35 -13.86
N ARG A 210 6.46 7.57 -14.93
CA ARG A 210 5.37 7.86 -15.88
C ARG A 210 3.99 7.66 -15.24
N ILE A 211 3.90 6.73 -14.28
CA ILE A 211 2.69 6.38 -13.52
C ILE A 211 3.03 6.19 -12.04
N ALA A 212 2.11 6.57 -11.15
CA ALA A 212 2.24 6.28 -9.73
C ALA A 212 2.03 4.78 -9.46
N PRO A 213 2.75 4.18 -8.49
CA PRO A 213 2.59 2.75 -8.16
C PRO A 213 1.16 2.36 -7.77
N SER A 214 0.40 3.25 -7.12
CA SER A 214 -1.01 3.03 -6.77
C SER A 214 -1.90 2.89 -8.00
N ASP A 215 -1.69 3.78 -8.98
CA ASP A 215 -2.50 3.84 -10.19
C ASP A 215 -2.16 2.65 -11.10
N ALA A 216 -0.88 2.26 -11.15
CA ALA A 216 -0.43 1.07 -11.84
C ALA A 216 -1.12 -0.20 -11.29
N LEU A 217 -1.20 -0.33 -9.96
CA LEU A 217 -1.86 -1.46 -9.31
C LEU A 217 -3.37 -1.46 -9.60
N LEU A 218 -4.02 -0.30 -9.54
CA LEU A 218 -5.44 -0.16 -9.86
C LEU A 218 -5.75 -0.56 -11.31
N GLN A 219 -4.97 -0.05 -12.27
CA GLN A 219 -5.11 -0.40 -13.68
C GLN A 219 -4.87 -1.90 -13.90
N ALA A 220 -3.84 -2.49 -13.29
CA ALA A 220 -3.55 -3.91 -13.43
C ALA A 220 -4.67 -4.79 -12.85
N ALA A 221 -5.21 -4.45 -11.67
CA ALA A 221 -6.33 -5.16 -11.07
C ALA A 221 -7.60 -5.06 -11.96
N SER A 222 -7.88 -3.88 -12.52
CA SER A 222 -9.00 -3.67 -13.44
C SER A 222 -8.85 -4.49 -14.72
N ILE A 223 -7.66 -4.53 -15.31
CA ILE A 223 -7.37 -5.35 -16.51
C ILE A 223 -7.60 -6.84 -16.19
N LEU A 224 -7.09 -7.32 -15.06
CA LEU A 224 -7.24 -8.71 -14.66
C LEU A 224 -8.71 -9.08 -14.45
N ARG A 225 -9.48 -8.23 -13.77
CA ARG A 225 -10.93 -8.42 -13.59
C ARG A 225 -11.65 -8.51 -14.94
N HIS A 226 -11.35 -7.58 -15.84
CA HIS A 226 -11.99 -7.56 -17.16
C HIS A 226 -11.73 -8.82 -17.98
N HIS A 227 -10.53 -9.40 -17.87
CA HIS A 227 -10.22 -10.69 -18.49
C HIS A 227 -10.98 -11.87 -17.85
N LEU A 228 -11.32 -11.79 -16.56
CA LEU A 228 -12.08 -12.82 -15.87
C LEU A 228 -13.59 -12.75 -16.19
N ASP A 229 -14.13 -11.59 -16.56
CA ASP A 229 -15.55 -11.41 -16.87
C ASP A 229 -16.05 -12.38 -17.97
N VAL A 230 -15.21 -12.72 -18.95
CA VAL A 230 -15.54 -13.69 -20.03
C VAL A 230 -15.81 -15.09 -19.48
N PHE A 231 -15.10 -15.48 -18.42
CA PHE A 231 -15.27 -16.80 -17.78
C PHE A 231 -16.47 -16.82 -16.84
N VAL A 232 -16.76 -15.70 -16.19
CA VAL A 232 -17.93 -15.55 -15.32
C VAL A 232 -19.22 -15.58 -16.14
N ASN A 233 -19.24 -14.92 -17.29
CA ASN A 233 -20.43 -14.78 -18.14
C ASN A 233 -20.59 -15.92 -19.17
N TYR A 234 -19.89 -17.04 -19.00
CA TYR A 234 -19.98 -18.19 -19.93
C TYR A 234 -21.33 -18.92 -19.86
N ASP A 235 -21.99 -18.91 -18.69
CA ASP A 235 -23.30 -19.53 -18.46
C ASP A 235 -24.14 -18.56 -17.59
N ASP A 236 -25.44 -18.44 -17.84
CA ASP A 236 -26.35 -17.56 -17.10
C ASP A 236 -26.65 -18.06 -15.68
N LYS A 237 -25.99 -19.14 -15.25
CA LYS A 237 -26.09 -19.68 -13.90
C LYS A 237 -25.33 -18.78 -12.94
N ALA A 238 -26.06 -17.94 -12.20
CA ALA A 238 -25.51 -17.19 -11.08
C ALA A 238 -24.85 -18.14 -10.07
N ILE A 239 -23.56 -17.92 -9.81
CA ILE A 239 -22.85 -18.52 -8.68
C ILE A 239 -23.05 -17.57 -7.50
N GLU A 240 -23.72 -18.05 -6.46
CA GLU A 240 -23.94 -17.29 -5.24
C GLU A 240 -22.93 -17.79 -4.19
N PHE A 241 -22.20 -16.87 -3.57
CA PHE A 241 -21.34 -17.18 -2.43
C PHE A 241 -22.17 -17.08 -1.15
N GLU A 242 -21.97 -18.02 -0.22
CA GLU A 242 -22.54 -17.87 1.11
C GLU A 242 -21.94 -16.64 1.79
N ALA A 243 -22.80 -15.64 2.07
CA ALA A 243 -22.42 -14.47 2.84
C ALA A 243 -22.02 -14.90 4.27
N ALA A 244 -21.07 -14.17 4.87
CA ALA A 244 -20.76 -14.35 6.27
C ALA A 244 -22.04 -14.26 7.11
N PRO A 245 -22.23 -15.09 8.16
CA PRO A 245 -23.15 -14.71 9.21
C PRO A 245 -22.63 -13.38 9.78
N GLU A 246 -23.37 -12.30 9.55
CA GLU A 246 -23.15 -10.95 10.11
C GLU A 246 -23.16 -10.95 11.65
N ALA A 247 -23.45 -12.11 12.26
CA ALA A 247 -23.61 -12.34 13.69
C ALA A 247 -22.45 -11.85 14.57
N GLN A 248 -21.20 -11.75 14.08
CA GLN A 248 -20.12 -11.20 14.92
C GLN A 248 -19.93 -9.69 14.76
N THR A 249 -20.44 -9.05 13.72
CA THR A 249 -20.25 -7.61 13.48
C THR A 249 -21.50 -6.82 13.86
N GLU A 250 -22.70 -7.34 13.59
CA GLU A 250 -23.96 -6.69 13.95
C GLU A 250 -24.23 -6.79 15.45
N GLU A 251 -24.16 -7.99 16.07
CA GLU A 251 -24.31 -8.12 17.53
C GLU A 251 -23.25 -7.31 18.27
N ASN A 252 -22.00 -7.28 17.81
CA ASN A 252 -20.99 -6.41 18.40
C ASN A 252 -21.26 -4.92 18.14
N SER A 253 -21.88 -4.53 17.03
CA SER A 253 -22.21 -3.12 16.76
C SER A 253 -23.40 -2.64 17.58
N GLU A 254 -24.42 -3.47 17.76
CA GLU A 254 -25.58 -3.19 18.61
C GLU A 254 -25.17 -3.19 20.07
N LEU A 255 -24.38 -4.19 20.49
CA LEU A 255 -23.82 -4.24 21.83
C LEU A 255 -22.87 -3.06 22.09
N ARG A 256 -22.02 -2.67 21.13
CA ARG A 256 -21.19 -1.45 21.24
C ARG A 256 -22.03 -0.18 21.37
N LYS A 257 -23.12 -0.04 20.60
CA LYS A 257 -24.04 1.10 20.72
C LYS A 257 -24.72 1.13 22.09
N LEU A 258 -25.20 -0.03 22.56
CA LEU A 258 -25.84 -0.16 23.89
C LEU A 258 -24.85 0.13 25.02
N LEU A 259 -23.62 -0.39 24.93
CA LEU A 259 -22.58 -0.20 25.93
C LEU A 259 -22.05 1.24 25.96
N ASN A 260 -22.03 1.96 24.82
CA ASN A 260 -21.58 3.35 24.77
C ASN A 260 -22.71 4.37 24.95
N MET A 261 -23.96 3.93 25.11
CA MET A 261 -25.10 4.78 25.43
C MET A 261 -24.84 5.55 26.75
N SER A 262 -25.30 6.80 26.81
CA SER A 262 -25.14 7.62 28.01
C SER A 262 -26.11 7.17 29.10
N VAL A 263 -25.66 7.17 30.35
CA VAL A 263 -26.52 6.86 31.51
C VAL A 263 -27.69 7.85 31.63
N ASN A 264 -27.54 9.07 31.11
CA ASN A 264 -28.60 10.09 31.12
C ASN A 264 -29.72 9.80 30.11
N GLU A 265 -29.49 8.91 29.14
CA GLU A 265 -30.50 8.49 28.16
C GLU A 265 -31.37 7.35 28.69
N ILE A 266 -30.94 6.68 29.76
CA ILE A 266 -31.80 5.75 30.49
C ILE A 266 -32.75 6.55 31.37
N GLU A 267 -34.05 6.28 31.28
CA GLU A 267 -35.11 6.87 32.11
C GLU A 267 -35.00 6.44 33.59
N LEU A 268 -33.95 6.90 34.28
CA LEU A 268 -33.71 6.69 35.70
C LEU A 268 -34.31 7.84 36.51
N SER A 269 -34.65 7.55 37.77
CA SER A 269 -35.03 8.58 38.73
C SER A 269 -33.91 9.62 38.91
N VAL A 270 -34.32 10.85 39.20
CA VAL A 270 -33.41 11.98 39.49
C VAL A 270 -32.39 11.63 40.58
N ARG A 271 -32.74 10.75 41.52
CA ARG A 271 -31.83 10.27 42.56
C ARG A 271 -30.77 9.32 42.00
N ALA A 272 -31.16 8.34 41.18
CA ALA A 272 -30.24 7.37 40.59
C ALA A 272 -29.24 8.06 39.63
N ALA A 273 -29.73 8.94 38.74
CA ALA A 273 -28.88 9.69 37.81
C ALA A 273 -27.84 10.57 38.53
N ASN A 274 -28.25 11.28 39.59
CA ASN A 274 -27.33 12.11 40.39
C ASN A 274 -26.29 11.27 41.15
N CYS A 275 -26.64 10.06 41.59
CA CYS A 275 -25.68 9.16 42.23
C CYS A 275 -24.65 8.62 41.24
N LEU A 276 -25.07 8.31 40.01
CA LEU A 276 -24.20 7.80 38.95
C LEU A 276 -23.23 8.88 38.43
N ASN A 277 -23.72 10.11 38.25
CA ASN A 277 -22.88 11.26 37.90
C ASN A 277 -21.85 11.57 39.01
N ASN A 278 -22.22 11.47 40.29
CA ASN A 278 -21.29 11.63 41.41
C ASN A 278 -20.26 10.48 41.52
N ALA A 279 -20.56 9.31 40.95
CA ALA A 279 -19.68 8.15 40.89
C ALA A 279 -18.78 8.14 39.64
N ASN A 280 -18.84 9.18 38.80
CA ASN A 280 -18.16 9.27 37.49
C ASN A 280 -18.50 8.10 36.55
N ILE A 281 -19.73 7.59 36.62
CA ILE A 281 -20.22 6.54 35.70
C ILE A 281 -21.07 7.24 34.64
N THR A 282 -20.51 7.40 33.44
CA THR A 282 -21.15 8.19 32.35
C THR A 282 -21.81 7.31 31.30
N SER A 283 -21.41 6.04 31.21
CA SER A 283 -21.79 5.11 30.16
C SER A 283 -22.43 3.83 30.71
N VAL A 284 -23.40 3.26 29.97
CA VAL A 284 -24.11 2.02 30.37
C VAL A 284 -23.16 0.84 30.51
N GLY A 285 -22.14 0.75 29.66
CA GLY A 285 -21.14 -0.31 29.75
C GLY A 285 -20.30 -0.21 31.03
N GLN A 286 -19.96 1.00 31.47
CA GLN A 286 -19.28 1.21 32.76
C GLN A 286 -20.17 0.82 33.94
N LEU A 287 -21.48 1.08 33.85
CA LEU A 287 -22.46 0.71 34.87
C LEU A 287 -22.60 -0.81 34.97
N ALA A 288 -22.71 -1.51 33.85
CA ALA A 288 -22.86 -2.97 33.81
C ALA A 288 -21.61 -3.72 34.34
N MET A 289 -20.43 -3.10 34.27
CA MET A 289 -19.20 -3.66 34.86
C MET A 289 -19.13 -3.56 36.39
N LYS A 290 -19.94 -2.71 37.02
CA LYS A 290 -19.93 -2.54 38.47
C LYS A 290 -20.74 -3.63 39.16
N THR A 291 -20.19 -4.13 40.27
CA THR A 291 -20.88 -5.12 41.09
C THR A 291 -21.90 -4.45 42.00
N GLU A 292 -22.94 -5.19 42.41
CA GLU A 292 -23.96 -4.71 43.34
C GLU A 292 -23.35 -4.21 44.67
N ALA A 293 -22.31 -4.90 45.15
CA ALA A 293 -21.61 -4.54 46.37
C ALA A 293 -20.83 -3.23 46.25
N GLU A 294 -20.30 -2.90 45.06
CA GLU A 294 -19.66 -1.62 44.79
C GLU A 294 -20.68 -0.48 44.70
N MET A 295 -21.84 -0.73 44.09
CA MET A 295 -22.89 0.27 43.95
C MET A 295 -23.42 0.75 45.31
N LEU A 296 -23.56 -0.16 46.28
CA LEU A 296 -23.99 0.15 47.64
C LEU A 296 -22.98 0.97 48.46
N ARG A 297 -21.72 1.10 48.01
CA ARG A 297 -20.69 1.93 48.68
C ARG A 297 -20.81 3.40 48.33
N TYR A 298 -21.50 3.75 47.25
CA TYR A 298 -21.63 5.15 46.85
C TYR A 298 -22.53 5.94 47.82
N ARG A 299 -22.08 7.15 48.13
CA ARG A 299 -22.78 8.05 49.05
C ARG A 299 -24.18 8.37 48.53
N ASN A 300 -25.18 8.21 49.39
CA ASN A 300 -26.61 8.40 49.08
C ASN A 300 -27.22 7.38 48.10
N PHE A 301 -26.53 6.27 47.82
CA PHE A 301 -27.06 5.16 47.04
C PHE A 301 -27.92 4.24 47.92
N GLY A 302 -29.20 4.09 47.58
CA GLY A 302 -30.17 3.35 48.39
C GLY A 302 -30.68 2.08 47.71
N LYS A 303 -31.27 1.16 48.49
CA LYS A 303 -31.87 -0.09 48.00
C LYS A 303 -32.89 0.14 46.86
N LYS A 304 -33.66 1.23 46.93
CA LYS A 304 -34.65 1.59 45.88
C LYS A 304 -34.00 1.93 44.53
N SER A 305 -32.91 2.70 44.52
CA SER A 305 -32.18 3.06 43.29
C SER A 305 -31.44 1.86 42.69
N LEU A 306 -31.02 0.92 43.53
CA LEU A 306 -30.40 -0.33 43.09
C LEU A 306 -31.40 -1.24 42.36
N THR A 307 -32.61 -1.40 42.89
CA THR A 307 -33.68 -2.16 42.23
C THR A 307 -34.06 -1.53 40.89
N GLU A 308 -34.19 -0.21 40.85
CA GLU A 308 -34.48 0.56 39.63
C GLU A 308 -33.41 0.36 38.53
N ILE A 309 -32.12 0.41 38.89
CA ILE A 309 -31.02 0.17 37.94
C ILE A 309 -31.03 -1.28 37.43
N LYS A 310 -31.33 -2.26 38.30
CA LYS A 310 -31.43 -3.68 37.89
C LYS A 310 -32.56 -3.90 36.91
N GLU A 311 -33.73 -3.30 37.13
CA GLU A 311 -34.88 -3.40 36.24
C GLU A 311 -34.56 -2.77 34.87
N LYS A 312 -33.95 -1.58 34.85
CA LYS A 312 -33.58 -0.89 33.60
C LYS A 312 -32.45 -1.56 32.83
N LEU A 313 -31.47 -2.14 33.51
CA LEU A 313 -30.44 -2.96 32.85
C LEU A 313 -31.05 -4.25 32.28
N ALA A 314 -32.00 -4.87 33.00
CA ALA A 314 -32.68 -6.07 32.51
C ALA A 314 -33.57 -5.78 31.28
N GLU A 315 -34.22 -4.61 31.20
CA GLU A 315 -34.94 -4.15 30.00
C GLU A 315 -34.01 -4.05 28.77
N LEU A 316 -32.73 -3.71 28.99
CA LEU A 316 -31.69 -3.61 27.97
C LEU A 316 -30.93 -4.93 27.75
N GLY A 317 -31.33 -6.03 28.41
CA GLY A 317 -30.66 -7.33 28.30
C GLY A 317 -29.30 -7.43 29.00
N LEU A 318 -28.97 -6.48 29.88
CA LEU A 318 -27.71 -6.40 30.62
C LEU A 318 -27.88 -6.72 32.11
N SER A 319 -26.79 -7.06 32.80
CA SER A 319 -26.79 -7.29 34.24
C SER A 319 -25.56 -6.68 34.92
N LEU A 320 -25.65 -6.46 36.24
CA LEU A 320 -24.55 -5.91 37.04
C LEU A 320 -23.46 -6.97 37.25
N GLY A 321 -22.20 -6.58 37.06
CA GLY A 321 -21.03 -7.45 37.23
C GLY A 321 -20.62 -8.21 35.95
N MET A 322 -21.10 -7.78 34.78
CA MET A 322 -20.65 -8.31 33.50
C MET A 322 -19.20 -7.90 33.21
N LYS A 323 -18.40 -8.80 32.64
CA LYS A 323 -17.03 -8.52 32.21
C LYS A 323 -17.03 -8.31 30.69
N PHE A 324 -16.72 -7.10 30.26
CA PHE A 324 -16.56 -6.77 28.84
C PHE A 324 -15.08 -6.55 28.50
N ASP A 325 -14.71 -6.81 27.24
CA ASP A 325 -13.41 -6.43 26.71
C ASP A 325 -13.33 -4.90 26.59
N SER A 326 -12.26 -4.31 27.13
CA SER A 326 -12.03 -2.85 27.14
C SER A 326 -12.03 -2.22 25.75
N SER A 327 -11.83 -3.01 24.69
CA SER A 327 -11.88 -2.57 23.28
C SER A 327 -13.29 -2.28 22.72
N LEU A 328 -14.35 -2.63 23.47
CA LEU A 328 -15.74 -2.39 23.11
C LEU A 328 -16.28 -1.04 23.65
N LEU A 329 -15.58 -0.42 24.59
CA LEU A 329 -15.96 0.84 25.25
C LEU A 329 -15.16 1.99 24.65
N GLU A 330 -15.82 3.08 24.28
CA GLU A 330 -15.10 4.28 23.83
C GLU A 330 -14.46 5.02 25.02
N PRO A 331 -13.19 5.48 24.90
CA PRO A 331 -12.55 6.25 25.95
C PRO A 331 -13.26 7.59 26.12
N THR A 332 -13.70 7.88 27.34
CA THR A 332 -14.33 9.16 27.71
C THR A 332 -13.41 10.33 27.35
N SER A 333 -13.95 11.28 26.58
CA SER A 333 -13.31 12.55 26.23
C SER A 333 -13.05 13.40 27.48
N GLY A 334 -11.92 13.17 28.14
CA GLY A 334 -11.49 13.95 29.29
C GLY A 334 -10.81 13.12 30.37
N GLY A 335 -9.64 12.57 30.08
CA GLY A 335 -8.81 11.89 31.06
C GLY A 335 -7.48 11.48 30.45
N SER A 336 -6.42 12.20 30.81
CA SER A 336 -5.05 11.91 30.38
C SER A 336 -4.71 10.43 30.56
N SER A 337 -4.20 9.82 29.49
CA SER A 337 -3.57 8.51 29.45
C SER A 337 -2.66 8.27 30.68
N LEU A 338 -3.08 7.35 31.56
CA LEU A 338 -2.28 6.82 32.66
C LEU A 338 -2.12 5.29 32.62
N LEU A 339 -2.72 4.61 31.64
CA LEU A 339 -2.63 3.15 31.51
C LEU A 339 -1.63 2.67 30.44
N ALA A 340 -0.98 3.58 29.71
CA ALA A 340 0.10 3.23 28.77
C ALA A 340 1.47 2.97 29.43
N ARG A 341 1.56 2.91 30.77
CA ARG A 341 2.82 2.67 31.50
C ARG A 341 2.90 1.35 32.27
N SER A 342 1.85 0.54 32.31
CA SER A 342 1.83 -0.66 33.16
C SER A 342 2.19 -1.97 32.44
N SER A 343 2.60 -1.94 31.16
CA SER A 343 2.96 -3.15 30.39
C SER A 343 4.45 -3.24 30.03
N MET A 344 5.34 -2.54 30.76
CA MET A 344 6.79 -2.64 30.59
C MET A 344 7.56 -2.94 31.89
N ILE A 345 6.91 -3.49 32.91
CA ILE A 345 7.60 -4.02 34.09
C ILE A 345 6.94 -5.33 34.50
N ALA A 346 7.43 -6.42 33.93
CA ALA A 346 7.29 -7.77 34.45
C ALA A 346 8.43 -8.59 33.85
N ASP A 347 9.57 -8.59 34.55
CA ASP A 347 10.51 -9.71 34.69
C ASP A 347 11.74 -9.18 35.44
N ASP A 348 11.74 -9.39 36.75
CA ASP A 348 12.89 -9.69 37.62
C ASP A 348 12.56 -9.24 39.04
N ASP A 349 12.39 -10.22 39.92
CA ASP A 349 12.81 -10.16 41.33
C ASP A 349 12.69 -11.58 41.91
N ASP A 350 13.67 -12.43 41.58
CA ASP A 350 14.13 -13.51 42.46
C ASP A 350 15.24 -12.89 43.34
N GLU A 351 14.97 -12.79 44.63
CA GLU A 351 15.87 -12.22 45.62
C GLU A 351 16.82 -13.29 46.21
N ALA A 352 18.05 -12.83 46.51
CA ALA A 352 19.07 -13.41 47.40
C ALA A 352 20.14 -14.35 46.79
N ASP A 353 21.32 -13.76 46.53
CA ASP A 353 22.57 -14.14 47.23
C ASP A 353 23.68 -13.10 46.95
N ALA A 354 23.69 -12.03 47.75
CA ALA A 354 24.75 -11.03 47.78
C ALA A 354 25.85 -11.44 48.78
N ALA A 355 26.61 -12.49 48.46
CA ALA A 355 27.87 -12.83 49.13
C ALA A 355 28.74 -13.68 48.20
N GLY A 356 29.44 -13.06 47.25
CA GLY A 356 30.35 -13.82 46.37
C GLY A 356 31.18 -13.03 45.37
N PHE A 357 30.85 -11.77 45.09
CA PHE A 357 31.59 -10.99 44.08
C PHE A 357 32.89 -10.33 44.60
N ALA A 358 33.16 -10.39 45.90
CA ALA A 358 34.43 -9.94 46.47
C ALA A 358 35.58 -10.96 46.29
N SER A 359 35.31 -12.19 45.82
CA SER A 359 36.31 -13.26 45.70
C SER A 359 36.71 -13.63 44.26
N LEU A 360 36.31 -12.84 43.26
CA LEU A 360 36.59 -13.11 41.85
C LEU A 360 37.46 -12.05 41.16
N ILE A 361 37.89 -11.03 41.90
CA ILE A 361 38.88 -10.04 41.45
C ILE A 361 40.31 -10.42 41.92
N ASP A 362 40.44 -11.45 42.76
CA ASP A 362 41.71 -11.84 43.41
C ASP A 362 42.34 -13.12 42.84
N SER A 363 42.00 -13.54 41.62
CA SER A 363 42.51 -14.82 41.11
C SER A 363 43.13 -14.84 39.72
N HIS A 364 43.23 -13.74 38.95
CA HIS A 364 43.93 -13.77 37.64
C HIS A 364 44.57 -12.43 37.23
N LEU A 365 45.49 -11.88 38.04
CA LEU A 365 46.59 -11.06 37.52
C LEU A 365 47.92 -11.46 38.19
N PRO A 366 48.99 -11.74 37.40
CA PRO A 366 50.26 -12.28 37.88
C PRO A 366 51.17 -11.20 38.49
N ASP A 367 51.99 -11.64 39.44
CA ASP A 367 53.00 -10.90 40.19
C ASP A 367 53.89 -9.98 39.35
N GLY A 368 54.11 -8.77 39.84
CA GLY A 368 55.10 -7.85 39.32
C GLY A 368 55.20 -6.58 40.16
N ASP A 369 55.98 -6.64 41.23
CA ASP A 369 56.84 -5.57 41.80
C ASP A 369 57.92 -6.33 42.58
N ASP A 370 59.15 -6.39 42.07
CA ASP A 370 60.28 -5.50 42.40
C ASP A 370 60.98 -5.89 43.71
N ASP A 371 62.27 -6.21 43.63
CA ASP A 371 63.27 -5.86 44.65
C ASP A 371 64.70 -6.10 44.10
N GLU A 372 65.51 -5.03 44.16
CA GLU A 372 66.99 -4.92 44.15
C GLU A 372 67.84 -5.40 42.95
#